data_AF-A0A969C068-F1
#
_entry.id   AF-A0A969C068-F1
#
_cell.length_a   1.000
_cell.length_b   1.000
_cell.length_c   1.000
_cell.angle_alpha   90.00
_cell.angle_beta   90.00
_cell.angle_gamma   90.00
#
_symmetry.space_group_name_H-M   'P 1'
#
loop_
_entity.id
_entity.type
_entity.pdbx_description
1 polymer ?
#
loop_
_entity_poly.entity_id
_entity_poly.type
_entity_poly.pdbx_seq_one_letter_code
_entity_poly.pdbx_strand_id
1 'polypeptide(L)'
;MNLNPQWVGTSHNSDRRNSVYDSIPGLGWAANRFVENSGDDLDTLFFINALHSASSSAWARMESLLYDEWHEYIEQRTAALQLVDRAALSQDVNDIFQRALDAHTQGLSPADFSLDMSDPIGGLRQEYAAIEPRLIGFLSTYCFYTARYLMDGLPPAIRPLMAEYFYVIFDNLCIPIKRAYDAASQHAFNSPQLQVVRRLIPASRSISQQVVENALRIYPNYRAIHGSLSDPAIRLSSIRDVETFQTYLWVCMLEGSLAPVEQELLPLCQMLYPRLQVSGELVRQLIHLLGVTVRLYLSPDELAYFQPQYKALWTLFSPDRFDRL
;
A
#
# COMPACT_ATOMS: atom_id res chain seq x y z
N MET A 1 -26.49 -6.04 41.51
CA MET A 1 -27.95 -6.20 41.48
C MET A 1 -28.52 -5.20 40.49
N ASN A 2 -29.28 -5.72 39.53
CA ASN A 2 -30.01 -4.99 38.49
C ASN A 2 -30.99 -3.96 39.09
N LEU A 3 -31.24 -2.85 38.40
CA LEU A 3 -32.38 -2.71 37.47
C LEU A 3 -32.48 -1.27 36.92
N ASN A 4 -32.57 -1.20 35.60
CA ASN A 4 -33.14 -0.09 34.82
C ASN A 4 -34.68 -0.11 34.98
N PRO A 5 -35.42 0.98 34.71
CA PRO A 5 -36.06 1.08 33.39
C PRO A 5 -36.28 2.51 32.81
N GLN A 6 -35.93 2.63 31.53
CA GLN A 6 -36.68 3.16 30.35
C GLN A 6 -37.71 4.31 30.49
N TRP A 7 -37.60 5.28 29.56
CA TRP A 7 -38.55 5.66 28.47
C TRP A 7 -37.86 6.75 27.61
N VAL A 8 -37.35 6.48 26.40
CA VAL A 8 -37.99 6.47 25.05
C VAL A 8 -38.66 7.81 24.66
N GLY A 9 -38.10 8.45 23.62
CA GLY A 9 -38.68 9.61 22.92
C GLY A 9 -37.72 10.18 21.87
N THR A 10 -37.89 9.72 20.63
CA THR A 10 -37.07 9.89 19.41
C THR A 10 -37.09 11.27 18.75
N SER A 11 -35.98 11.73 18.14
CA SER A 11 -35.82 11.77 16.66
C SER A 11 -34.61 12.61 16.18
N HIS A 12 -33.93 12.05 15.19
CA HIS A 12 -33.19 12.71 14.10
C HIS A 12 -31.91 13.48 14.44
N ASN A 13 -30.79 12.75 14.49
CA ASN A 13 -29.57 13.22 13.84
C ASN A 13 -28.77 12.00 13.36
N SER A 14 -28.95 11.61 12.09
CA SER A 14 -28.11 10.60 11.45
C SER A 14 -26.77 11.24 11.11
N ASP A 15 -25.80 10.98 11.98
CA ASP A 15 -24.40 11.35 11.83
C ASP A 15 -23.84 10.88 10.50
N ARG A 16 -23.27 11.84 9.76
CA ARG A 16 -22.44 11.66 8.58
C ARG A 16 -21.18 10.90 8.95
N ARG A 17 -21.15 9.59 8.73
CA ARG A 17 -19.91 8.84 8.51
C ARG A 17 -19.72 8.68 7.01
N ASN A 18 -18.86 9.53 6.44
CA ASN A 18 -18.43 9.38 5.05
C ASN A 18 -17.61 8.08 4.95
N SER A 19 -18.04 7.17 4.07
CA SER A 19 -17.28 5.97 3.71
C SER A 19 -15.98 6.40 3.02
N VAL A 20 -14.87 5.76 3.38
CA VAL A 20 -13.49 6.11 3.00
C VAL A 20 -13.17 5.78 1.52
N TYR A 21 -14.09 5.15 0.81
CA TYR A 21 -13.83 4.47 -0.47
C TYR A 21 -14.54 5.08 -1.70
N ASP A 22 -15.25 6.21 -1.54
CA ASP A 22 -16.16 6.76 -2.56
C ASP A 22 -15.48 7.49 -3.76
N SER A 23 -14.16 7.38 -3.99
CA SER A 23 -13.48 8.23 -5.00
C SER A 23 -12.22 7.66 -5.68
N ILE A 24 -12.32 6.52 -6.39
CA ILE A 24 -11.19 5.91 -7.13
C ILE A 24 -11.56 5.42 -8.57
N PRO A 25 -11.15 6.14 -9.63
CA PRO A 25 -10.99 5.56 -10.98
C PRO A 25 -9.67 4.80 -11.22
N GLY A 26 -9.65 3.83 -12.15
CA GLY A 26 -8.54 2.89 -12.46
C GLY A 26 -8.88 1.42 -12.14
N LEU A 27 -9.77 1.26 -11.16
CA LEU A 27 -10.62 0.11 -10.80
C LEU A 27 -12.08 0.61 -10.64
N GLY A 28 -12.44 1.69 -11.35
CA GLY A 28 -13.58 2.56 -11.03
C GLY A 28 -14.87 2.20 -11.73
N TRP A 29 -15.74 1.45 -11.05
CA TRP A 29 -17.18 1.44 -11.33
C TRP A 29 -18.07 1.30 -10.09
N ALA A 30 -17.52 1.35 -8.88
CA ALA A 30 -18.32 1.31 -7.66
C ALA A 30 -18.83 2.69 -7.26
N ALA A 31 -19.80 3.21 -8.01
CA ALA A 31 -20.70 4.23 -7.51
C ALA A 31 -22.13 3.75 -7.74
N ASN A 32 -22.61 2.89 -6.83
CA ASN A 32 -24.01 2.87 -6.44
C ASN A 32 -24.17 2.25 -5.04
N ARG A 33 -25.13 2.85 -4.32
CA ARG A 33 -25.51 2.63 -2.92
C ARG A 33 -25.62 1.18 -2.48
N PHE A 34 -25.49 1.00 -1.16
CA PHE A 34 -26.13 -0.02 -0.34
C PHE A 34 -27.23 -0.81 -1.07
N VAL A 35 -26.96 -2.09 -1.29
CA VAL A 35 -27.99 -3.12 -1.36
C VAL A 35 -27.79 -3.98 -0.12
N GLU A 36 -28.74 -3.86 0.80
CA GLU A 36 -28.99 -4.91 1.79
C GLU A 36 -29.24 -6.22 1.05
N ASN A 37 -28.54 -7.29 1.46
CA ASN A 37 -28.86 -8.69 1.16
C ASN A 37 -29.33 -8.99 -0.28
N SER A 38 -28.38 -9.22 -1.17
CA SER A 38 -28.61 -10.12 -2.31
C SER A 38 -27.53 -11.18 -2.29
N GLY A 39 -27.90 -12.40 -1.87
CA GLY A 39 -27.06 -13.58 -1.92
C GLY A 39 -26.82 -14.00 -3.36
N ASP A 40 -25.88 -13.32 -4.02
CA ASP A 40 -25.19 -13.85 -5.18
C ASP A 40 -23.93 -14.54 -4.66
N ASP A 41 -24.05 -15.82 -4.33
CA ASP A 41 -22.89 -16.66 -3.99
C ASP A 41 -21.91 -16.62 -5.16
N LEU A 42 -20.76 -15.97 -4.96
CA LEU A 42 -19.63 -16.08 -5.86
C LEU A 42 -19.22 -17.55 -5.88
N ASP A 43 -19.46 -18.24 -7.00
CA ASP A 43 -19.06 -19.63 -7.15
C ASP A 43 -17.55 -19.75 -6.89
N THR A 44 -17.22 -20.43 -5.78
CA THR A 44 -15.84 -20.64 -5.34
C THR A 44 -15.00 -21.31 -6.43
N LEU A 45 -15.58 -22.24 -7.19
CA LEU A 45 -14.88 -22.93 -8.27
C LEU A 45 -14.61 -21.99 -9.45
N PHE A 46 -15.57 -21.12 -9.78
CA PHE A 46 -15.36 -20.07 -10.77
C PHE A 46 -14.22 -19.15 -10.36
N PHE A 47 -14.21 -18.69 -9.11
CA PHE A 47 -13.17 -17.79 -8.61
C PHE A 47 -11.78 -18.43 -8.62
N ILE A 48 -11.64 -19.67 -8.15
CA ILE A 48 -10.35 -20.39 -8.13
C ILE A 48 -9.80 -20.53 -9.56
N ASN A 49 -10.64 -20.90 -10.52
CA ASN A 49 -10.22 -21.02 -11.92
C ASN A 49 -9.84 -19.65 -12.51
N ALA A 50 -10.61 -18.60 -12.20
CA ALA A 50 -10.30 -17.24 -12.61
C ALA A 50 -8.99 -16.75 -11.98
N LEU A 51 -8.73 -17.08 -10.71
CA LEU A 51 -7.50 -16.74 -9.99
C LEU A 51 -6.28 -17.38 -10.65
N HIS A 52 -6.31 -18.68 -10.97
CA HIS A 52 -5.19 -19.33 -11.65
C HIS A 52 -4.89 -18.70 -13.02
N SER A 53 -5.94 -18.37 -13.79
CA SER A 53 -5.78 -17.72 -15.10
C SER A 53 -5.25 -16.28 -14.96
N ALA A 54 -5.79 -15.51 -14.01
CA ALA A 54 -5.36 -14.15 -13.69
C ALA A 54 -3.91 -14.13 -13.22
N SER A 55 -3.54 -15.04 -12.31
CA SER A 55 -2.20 -15.22 -11.77
C SER A 55 -1.19 -15.56 -12.87
N SER A 56 -1.52 -16.51 -13.76
CA SER A 56 -0.65 -16.84 -14.91
C SER A 56 -0.43 -15.64 -15.84
N SER A 57 -1.49 -14.88 -16.12
CA SER A 57 -1.42 -13.67 -16.96
C SER A 57 -0.64 -12.53 -16.28
N ALA A 58 -0.81 -12.40 -14.97
CA ALA A 58 -0.14 -11.41 -14.14
C ALA A 58 1.36 -11.66 -14.07
N TRP A 59 1.77 -12.93 -13.95
CA TRP A 59 3.18 -13.30 -14.04
C TRP A 59 3.79 -12.82 -15.36
N ALA A 60 3.19 -13.20 -16.50
CA ALA A 60 3.73 -12.82 -17.81
C ALA A 60 3.83 -11.30 -17.99
N ARG A 61 2.86 -10.56 -17.43
CA ARG A 61 2.87 -9.10 -17.47
C ARG A 61 3.95 -8.48 -16.57
N MET A 62 4.13 -9.01 -15.36
CA MET A 62 5.15 -8.58 -14.42
C MET A 62 6.55 -8.85 -14.99
N GLU A 63 6.78 -10.07 -15.49
CA GLU A 63 8.03 -10.49 -16.13
C GLU A 63 8.36 -9.60 -17.33
N SER A 64 7.38 -9.27 -18.17
CA SER A 64 7.59 -8.34 -19.28
C SER A 64 7.92 -6.91 -18.83
N LEU A 65 7.36 -6.44 -17.72
CA LEU A 65 7.56 -5.07 -17.23
C LEU A 65 8.92 -4.89 -16.57
N LEU A 66 9.33 -5.89 -15.81
CA LEU A 66 10.55 -5.90 -15.00
C LEU A 66 11.60 -6.83 -15.60
N TYR A 67 11.53 -7.09 -16.91
CA TYR A 67 12.37 -8.09 -17.60
C TYR A 67 13.85 -7.83 -17.40
N ASP A 68 14.29 -6.58 -17.64
CA ASP A 68 15.69 -6.22 -17.54
C ASP A 68 16.18 -6.37 -16.09
N GLU A 69 15.38 -5.95 -15.10
CA GLU A 69 15.71 -6.11 -13.68
C GLU A 69 15.66 -7.56 -13.23
N TRP A 70 14.71 -8.35 -13.74
CA TRP A 70 14.64 -9.77 -13.49
C TRP A 70 15.87 -10.47 -14.06
N HIS A 71 16.19 -10.29 -15.35
CA HIS A 71 17.31 -10.96 -16.00
C HIS A 71 18.68 -10.46 -15.56
N GLU A 72 18.91 -9.15 -15.50
CA GLU A 72 20.22 -8.60 -15.08
C GLU A 72 20.52 -8.91 -13.61
N TYR A 73 19.49 -8.94 -12.76
CA TYR A 73 19.70 -9.08 -11.32
C TYR A 73 19.60 -10.53 -10.82
N ILE A 74 18.60 -11.30 -11.27
CA ILE A 74 18.37 -12.67 -10.81
C ILE A 74 19.29 -13.66 -11.52
N GLU A 75 19.47 -13.57 -12.84
CA GLU A 75 20.25 -14.56 -13.58
C GLU A 75 21.77 -14.31 -13.50
N GLN A 76 22.21 -13.04 -13.44
CA GLN A 76 23.64 -12.72 -13.56
C GLN A 76 24.37 -12.48 -12.23
N ARG A 77 23.65 -12.15 -11.14
CA ARG A 77 24.30 -11.58 -9.94
C ARG A 77 24.14 -12.33 -8.63
N THR A 78 23.18 -13.25 -8.47
CA THR A 78 22.98 -13.87 -7.15
C THR A 78 22.54 -15.33 -7.23
N ALA A 79 23.40 -16.26 -6.79
CA ALA A 79 23.02 -17.67 -6.59
C ALA A 79 21.85 -17.85 -5.60
N ALA A 80 21.60 -16.86 -4.74
CA ALA A 80 20.46 -16.82 -3.82
C ALA A 80 19.12 -16.52 -4.51
N LEU A 81 19.10 -15.90 -5.70
CA LEU A 81 17.87 -15.60 -6.43
C LEU A 81 17.41 -16.74 -7.34
N GLN A 82 18.30 -17.67 -7.68
CA GLN A 82 17.91 -18.99 -8.20
C GLN A 82 17.04 -19.80 -7.20
N LEU A 83 16.97 -19.36 -5.93
CA LEU A 83 16.14 -19.97 -4.89
C LEU A 83 14.71 -19.42 -4.85
N VAL A 84 14.41 -18.30 -5.54
CA VAL A 84 13.03 -17.83 -5.63
C VAL A 84 12.28 -18.72 -6.60
N ASP A 85 11.67 -19.76 -6.03
CA ASP A 85 10.82 -20.68 -6.78
C ASP A 85 9.58 -19.93 -7.28
N ARG A 86 9.47 -19.78 -8.60
CA ARG A 86 8.30 -19.20 -9.26
C ARG A 86 7.01 -19.88 -8.83
N ALA A 87 7.04 -21.19 -8.61
CA ALA A 87 5.89 -21.94 -8.13
C ALA A 87 5.53 -21.53 -6.70
N ALA A 88 6.52 -21.37 -5.81
CA ALA A 88 6.31 -20.86 -4.46
C ALA A 88 5.72 -19.44 -4.47
N LEU A 89 6.30 -18.49 -5.20
CA LEU A 89 5.76 -17.12 -5.29
C LEU A 89 4.32 -17.11 -5.83
N SER A 90 4.03 -17.93 -6.84
CA SER A 90 2.67 -18.03 -7.39
C SER A 90 1.70 -18.67 -6.40
N GLN A 91 2.16 -19.65 -5.62
CA GLN A 91 1.38 -20.27 -4.57
C GLN A 91 1.05 -19.24 -3.47
N ASP A 92 2.04 -18.49 -2.99
CA ASP A 92 1.86 -17.46 -1.96
C ASP A 92 0.86 -16.39 -2.39
N VAL A 93 0.98 -15.90 -3.63
CA VAL A 93 0.02 -14.94 -4.20
C VAL A 93 -1.38 -15.55 -4.26
N ASN A 94 -1.52 -16.76 -4.79
CA ASN A 94 -2.84 -17.40 -4.89
C ASN A 94 -3.46 -17.63 -3.50
N ASP A 95 -2.68 -18.03 -2.50
CA ASP A 95 -3.14 -18.25 -1.14
C ASP A 95 -3.66 -16.96 -0.50
N ILE A 96 -3.00 -15.83 -0.76
CA ILE A 96 -3.47 -14.52 -0.30
C ILE A 96 -4.82 -14.14 -0.93
N PHE A 97 -4.98 -14.33 -2.24
CA PHE A 97 -6.25 -14.04 -2.92
C PHE A 97 -7.36 -15.02 -2.56
N GLN A 98 -7.04 -16.28 -2.28
CA GLN A 98 -8.00 -17.26 -1.78
C GLN A 98 -8.50 -16.87 -0.39
N ARG A 99 -7.61 -16.42 0.51
CA ARG A 99 -8.01 -15.90 1.83
C ARG A 99 -8.94 -14.69 1.74
N ALA A 100 -8.76 -13.82 0.74
CA ALA A 100 -9.70 -12.73 0.49
C ALA A 100 -11.10 -13.24 0.09
N LEU A 101 -11.17 -14.28 -0.75
CA LEU A 101 -12.45 -14.93 -1.05
C LEU A 101 -13.08 -15.56 0.20
N ASP A 102 -12.28 -16.29 0.99
CA ASP A 102 -12.76 -16.95 2.20
C ASP A 102 -13.29 -15.92 3.22
N ALA A 103 -12.58 -14.81 3.40
CA ALA A 103 -13.02 -13.71 4.25
C ALA A 103 -14.34 -13.09 3.76
N HIS A 104 -14.47 -12.86 2.45
CA HIS A 104 -15.70 -12.34 1.86
C HIS A 104 -16.88 -13.30 2.06
N THR A 105 -16.70 -14.59 1.79
CA THR A 105 -17.75 -15.62 1.93
C THR A 105 -18.16 -15.83 3.38
N GLN A 106 -17.25 -15.62 4.34
CA GLN A 106 -17.53 -15.66 5.77
C GLN A 106 -18.14 -14.36 6.32
N GLY A 107 -18.30 -13.33 5.48
CA GLY A 107 -18.84 -12.03 5.89
C GLY A 107 -17.91 -11.21 6.78
N LEU A 108 -16.60 -11.48 6.75
CA LEU A 108 -15.60 -10.70 7.48
C LEU A 108 -15.51 -9.29 6.89
N SER A 109 -15.45 -8.23 7.69
CA SER A 109 -15.31 -6.88 7.12
C SER A 109 -13.90 -6.69 6.54
N PRO A 110 -13.67 -5.80 5.54
CA PRO A 110 -12.33 -5.48 5.07
C PRO A 110 -11.38 -4.99 6.18
N ALA A 111 -11.91 -4.30 7.19
CA ALA A 111 -11.13 -3.86 8.34
C ALA A 111 -10.65 -5.04 9.20
N ASP A 112 -11.52 -6.00 9.48
CA ASP A 112 -11.15 -7.21 10.23
C ASP A 112 -10.23 -8.10 9.41
N PHE A 113 -10.47 -8.21 8.09
CA PHE A 113 -9.57 -8.89 7.16
C PHE A 113 -8.17 -8.26 7.14
N SER A 114 -8.07 -6.93 7.22
CA SER A 114 -6.77 -6.26 7.33
C SER A 114 -6.02 -6.60 8.61
N LEU A 115 -6.72 -6.84 9.72
CA LEU A 115 -6.09 -7.29 10.96
C LEU A 115 -5.63 -8.73 10.83
N ASP A 116 -6.48 -9.61 10.28
CA ASP A 116 -6.18 -11.03 10.07
C ASP A 116 -5.00 -11.26 9.10
N MET A 117 -4.90 -10.44 8.06
CA MET A 117 -3.86 -10.57 7.02
C MET A 117 -2.56 -9.82 7.32
N SER A 118 -2.51 -8.99 8.37
CA SER A 118 -1.31 -8.22 8.73
C SER A 118 -0.10 -9.13 8.97
N ASP A 119 -0.27 -10.23 9.71
CA ASP A 119 0.82 -11.16 9.97
C ASP A 119 1.16 -12.07 8.77
N PRO A 120 0.20 -12.72 8.09
CA PRO A 120 0.50 -13.50 6.89
C PRO A 120 1.20 -12.71 5.79
N ILE A 121 0.67 -11.55 5.40
CA ILE A 121 1.26 -10.73 4.31
C ILE A 121 2.53 -10.06 4.80
N GLY A 122 2.55 -9.53 6.02
CA GLY A 122 3.74 -8.91 6.59
C GLY A 122 4.90 -9.89 6.75
N GLY A 123 4.63 -11.13 7.14
CA GLY A 123 5.60 -12.22 7.22
C GLY A 123 6.16 -12.58 5.85
N LEU A 124 5.28 -12.77 4.86
CA LEU A 124 5.69 -13.02 3.47
C LEU A 124 6.60 -11.89 2.95
N ARG A 125 6.19 -10.65 3.18
CA ARG A 125 6.96 -9.47 2.80
C ARG A 125 8.35 -9.47 3.46
N GLN A 126 8.45 -9.82 4.74
CA GLN A 126 9.72 -9.92 5.46
C GLN A 126 10.61 -11.04 4.90
N GLU A 127 10.03 -12.20 4.58
CA GLU A 127 10.73 -13.34 4.00
C GLU A 127 11.39 -12.98 2.66
N TYR A 128 10.62 -12.42 1.73
CA TYR A 128 11.17 -12.01 0.43
C TYR A 128 12.16 -10.85 0.56
N ALA A 129 11.91 -9.89 1.45
CA ALA A 129 12.83 -8.78 1.70
C ALA A 129 14.19 -9.24 2.24
N ALA A 130 14.20 -10.31 3.06
CA ALA A 130 15.41 -10.87 3.64
C ALA A 130 16.30 -11.59 2.60
N ILE A 131 15.70 -12.10 1.52
CA ILE A 131 16.44 -12.67 0.38
C ILE A 131 17.03 -11.54 -0.46
N GLU A 132 16.16 -10.64 -0.93
CA GLU A 132 16.53 -9.48 -1.73
C GLU A 132 15.37 -8.46 -1.69
N PRO A 133 15.59 -7.23 -1.21
CA PRO A 133 14.52 -6.25 -1.01
C PRO A 133 13.70 -5.92 -2.27
N ARG A 134 14.29 -5.98 -3.46
CA ARG A 134 13.52 -5.80 -4.71
C ARG A 134 12.43 -6.84 -4.93
N LEU A 135 12.52 -8.02 -4.32
CA LEU A 135 11.48 -9.06 -4.42
C LEU A 135 10.13 -8.57 -3.91
N ILE A 136 10.10 -7.59 -3.01
CA ILE A 136 8.86 -6.89 -2.62
C ILE A 136 8.22 -6.21 -3.83
N GLY A 137 9.01 -5.61 -4.72
CA GLY A 137 8.53 -4.95 -5.93
C GLY A 137 8.00 -5.94 -6.97
N PHE A 138 8.64 -7.10 -7.11
CA PHE A 138 8.14 -8.21 -7.93
C PHE A 138 6.82 -8.76 -7.37
N LEU A 139 6.78 -9.06 -6.07
CA LEU A 139 5.59 -9.59 -5.39
C LEU A 139 4.42 -8.59 -5.44
N SER A 140 4.65 -7.31 -5.16
CA SER A 140 3.61 -6.26 -5.25
C SER A 140 3.11 -6.04 -6.66
N THR A 141 4.00 -6.02 -7.66
CA THR A 141 3.63 -5.92 -9.08
C THR A 141 2.82 -7.13 -9.53
N TYR A 142 3.21 -8.33 -9.08
CA TYR A 142 2.48 -9.56 -9.36
C TYR A 142 1.07 -9.51 -8.76
N CYS A 143 0.95 -9.23 -7.46
CA CYS A 143 -0.34 -9.06 -6.80
C CYS A 143 -1.22 -8.01 -7.47
N PHE A 144 -0.66 -6.87 -7.88
CA PHE A 144 -1.38 -5.82 -8.59
C PHE A 144 -2.02 -6.34 -9.88
N TYR A 145 -1.24 -7.01 -10.73
CA TYR A 145 -1.78 -7.54 -11.99
C TYR A 145 -2.74 -8.71 -11.76
N THR A 146 -2.51 -9.55 -10.75
CA THR A 146 -3.44 -10.63 -10.37
C THR A 146 -4.79 -10.04 -9.96
N ALA A 147 -4.80 -9.05 -9.05
CA ALA A 147 -6.02 -8.35 -8.66
C ALA A 147 -6.72 -7.73 -9.89
N ARG A 148 -5.97 -7.07 -10.77
CA ARG A 148 -6.52 -6.43 -11.97
C ARG A 148 -7.22 -7.43 -12.89
N TYR A 149 -6.53 -8.51 -13.27
CA TYR A 149 -7.10 -9.50 -14.19
C TYR A 149 -8.24 -10.30 -13.56
N LEU A 150 -8.14 -10.57 -12.26
CA LEU A 150 -9.22 -11.22 -11.51
C LEU A 150 -10.46 -10.33 -11.46
N MET A 151 -10.28 -9.04 -11.19
CA MET A 151 -11.36 -8.05 -11.25
C MET A 151 -11.99 -8.03 -12.64
N ASP A 152 -11.21 -7.96 -13.72
CA ASP A 152 -11.77 -7.95 -15.08
C ASP A 152 -12.67 -9.17 -15.37
N GLY A 153 -12.35 -10.34 -14.78
CA GLY A 153 -13.14 -11.57 -14.90
C GLY A 153 -14.38 -11.66 -13.98
N LEU A 154 -14.43 -10.89 -12.90
CA LEU A 154 -15.52 -10.95 -11.91
C LEU A 154 -16.83 -10.28 -12.41
N PRO A 155 -18.00 -10.72 -11.94
CA PRO A 155 -19.28 -10.08 -12.28
C PRO A 155 -19.38 -8.61 -11.84
N PRO A 156 -20.08 -7.74 -12.61
CA PRO A 156 -20.28 -6.33 -12.27
C PRO A 156 -21.07 -6.01 -10.99
N ALA A 157 -21.55 -6.99 -10.24
CA ALA A 157 -22.10 -6.76 -8.90
C ALA A 157 -21.05 -6.96 -7.81
N ILE A 158 -20.08 -7.84 -8.05
CA ILE A 158 -19.17 -8.37 -7.02
C ILE A 158 -17.86 -7.60 -6.95
N ARG A 159 -17.39 -6.98 -8.04
CA ARG A 159 -16.08 -6.32 -8.02
C ARG A 159 -15.93 -5.21 -6.95
N PRO A 160 -16.92 -4.38 -6.58
CA PRO A 160 -16.74 -3.37 -5.53
C PRO A 160 -16.48 -4.04 -4.19
N LEU A 161 -17.17 -5.16 -3.95
CA LEU A 161 -17.04 -5.94 -2.73
C LEU A 161 -15.63 -6.53 -2.63
N MET A 162 -15.15 -7.15 -3.72
CA MET A 162 -13.81 -7.75 -3.76
C MET A 162 -12.67 -6.72 -3.83
N ALA A 163 -12.91 -5.55 -4.42
CA ALA A 163 -11.91 -4.49 -4.54
C ALA A 163 -11.32 -4.12 -3.18
N GLU A 164 -12.17 -3.99 -2.15
CA GLU A 164 -11.75 -3.63 -0.79
C GLU A 164 -10.77 -4.65 -0.19
N TYR A 165 -11.00 -5.95 -0.39
CA TYR A 165 -10.07 -6.99 0.08
C TYR A 165 -8.76 -6.96 -0.71
N PHE A 166 -8.82 -6.71 -2.02
CA PHE A 166 -7.61 -6.60 -2.84
C PHE A 166 -6.79 -5.35 -2.48
N TYR A 167 -7.46 -4.27 -2.06
CA TYR A 167 -6.77 -3.10 -1.50
C TYR A 167 -6.05 -3.43 -0.19
N VAL A 168 -6.71 -4.13 0.73
CA VAL A 168 -6.09 -4.59 1.98
C VAL A 168 -4.83 -5.42 1.70
N ILE A 169 -4.90 -6.34 0.74
CA ILE A 169 -3.73 -7.12 0.31
C ILE A 169 -2.60 -6.21 -0.15
N PHE A 170 -2.92 -5.27 -1.04
CA PHE A 170 -1.93 -4.40 -1.64
C PHE A 170 -1.28 -3.47 -0.62
N ASP A 171 -2.05 -2.90 0.30
CA ASP A 171 -1.54 -1.99 1.32
C ASP A 171 -0.63 -2.72 2.31
N ASN A 172 -0.98 -3.94 2.75
CA ASN A 172 -0.13 -4.74 3.64
C ASN A 172 1.16 -5.24 2.97
N LEU A 173 1.17 -5.31 1.63
CA LEU A 173 2.32 -5.77 0.87
C LEU A 173 3.28 -4.62 0.51
N CYS A 174 2.73 -3.49 0.05
CA CYS A 174 3.54 -2.35 -0.40
C CYS A 174 4.05 -1.50 0.75
N ILE A 175 3.25 -1.38 1.81
CA ILE A 175 3.56 -0.55 2.97
C ILE A 175 4.08 -1.48 4.08
N PRO A 176 5.23 -1.18 4.73
CA PRO A 176 5.79 -2.02 5.79
C PRO A 176 5.04 -1.84 7.13
N ILE A 177 3.71 -1.98 7.13
CA ILE A 177 2.83 -1.74 8.29
C ILE A 177 3.18 -2.67 9.44
N LYS A 178 3.33 -3.97 9.18
CA LYS A 178 3.74 -4.94 10.20
C LYS A 178 5.06 -4.55 10.86
N ARG A 179 6.08 -4.20 10.06
CA ARG A 179 7.39 -3.76 10.58
C ARG A 179 7.26 -2.50 11.43
N ALA A 180 6.37 -1.57 11.05
CA ALA A 180 6.10 -0.39 11.86
C ALA A 180 5.48 -0.75 13.22
N TYR A 181 4.56 -1.72 13.27
CA TYR A 181 3.98 -2.21 14.53
C TYR A 181 4.98 -3.01 15.37
N ASP A 182 5.77 -3.89 14.76
CA ASP A 182 6.83 -4.65 15.43
C ASP A 182 7.89 -3.71 16.01
N ALA A 183 8.26 -2.65 15.28
CA ALA A 183 9.16 -1.61 15.78
C ALA A 183 8.52 -0.80 16.91
N ALA A 184 7.24 -0.43 16.78
CA ALA A 184 6.51 0.31 17.81
C ALA A 184 6.39 -0.48 19.12
N SER A 185 6.25 -1.80 19.06
CA SER A 185 6.14 -2.65 20.25
C SER A 185 7.42 -2.71 21.08
N GLN A 186 8.58 -2.33 20.51
CA GLN A 186 9.85 -2.23 21.24
C GLN A 186 10.00 -0.95 22.07
N HIS A 187 9.03 -0.02 21.97
CA HIS A 187 9.08 1.25 22.68
C HIS A 187 8.20 1.25 23.92
N ALA A 188 8.68 1.91 24.98
CA ALA A 188 7.81 2.31 26.07
C ALA A 188 6.69 3.22 25.55
N PHE A 189 5.49 3.09 26.09
CA PHE A 189 4.31 3.85 25.64
C PHE A 189 4.51 5.38 25.62
N ASN A 190 5.37 5.89 26.50
CA ASN A 190 5.73 7.29 26.64
C ASN A 190 7.05 7.67 25.94
N SER A 191 7.64 6.81 25.11
CA SER A 191 8.84 7.17 24.37
C SER A 191 8.52 8.32 23.39
N PRO A 192 9.39 9.34 23.26
CA PRO A 192 9.12 10.48 22.39
C PRO A 192 8.88 10.08 20.93
N GLN A 193 9.66 9.13 20.40
CA GLN A 193 9.54 8.63 19.03
C GLN A 193 8.17 7.99 18.80
N LEU A 194 7.70 7.14 19.71
CA LEU A 194 6.40 6.51 19.60
C LEU A 194 5.26 7.54 19.70
N GLN A 195 5.40 8.57 20.55
CA GLN A 195 4.41 9.64 20.64
C GLN A 195 4.27 10.42 19.32
N VAL A 196 5.39 10.72 18.65
CA VAL A 196 5.37 11.34 17.31
C VAL A 196 4.63 10.45 16.31
N VAL A 197 4.97 9.16 16.23
CA VAL A 197 4.29 8.22 15.32
C VAL A 197 2.79 8.13 15.61
N ARG A 198 2.40 7.97 16.87
CA ARG A 198 0.99 7.90 17.28
C ARG A 198 0.20 9.15 16.94
N ARG A 199 0.85 10.32 16.93
CA ARG A 199 0.24 11.58 16.51
C ARG A 199 0.06 11.66 14.99
N LEU A 200 0.99 11.10 14.22
CA LEU A 200 0.96 11.13 12.75
C LEU A 200 0.03 10.08 12.14
N ILE A 201 -0.08 8.88 12.73
CA ILE A 201 -0.88 7.78 12.17
C ILE A 201 -2.32 8.21 11.83
N PRO A 202 -3.10 8.83 12.74
CA PRO A 202 -4.48 9.25 12.43
C PRO A 202 -4.56 10.33 11.33
N ALA A 203 -3.48 11.08 11.11
CA ALA A 203 -3.41 12.15 10.11
C ALA A 203 -2.79 11.71 8.77
N SER A 204 -2.25 10.49 8.68
CA SER A 204 -1.44 10.02 7.55
C SER A 204 -2.12 10.22 6.20
N ARG A 205 -3.39 9.82 6.08
CA ARG A 205 -4.17 9.95 4.85
C ARG A 205 -4.34 11.41 4.44
N SER A 206 -4.75 12.25 5.41
CA SER A 206 -4.95 13.69 5.19
C SER A 206 -3.66 14.39 4.80
N ILE A 207 -2.52 13.97 5.35
CA ILE A 207 -1.19 14.45 4.96
C ILE A 207 -0.92 14.06 3.50
N SER A 208 -1.08 12.79 3.14
CA SER A 208 -0.83 12.33 1.76
C SER A 208 -1.71 13.01 0.73
N GLN A 209 -3.00 13.19 1.02
CA GLN A 209 -3.93 13.92 0.16
C GLN A 209 -3.47 15.36 -0.07
N GLN A 210 -3.12 16.08 0.99
CA GLN A 210 -2.61 17.45 0.88
C GLN A 210 -1.31 17.53 0.08
N VAL A 211 -0.39 16.58 0.30
CA VAL A 211 0.88 16.48 -0.46
C VAL A 211 0.60 16.33 -1.95
N VAL A 212 -0.25 15.38 -2.34
CA VAL A 212 -0.56 15.12 -3.74
C VAL A 212 -1.35 16.27 -4.37
N GLU A 213 -2.28 16.89 -3.64
CA GLU A 213 -2.99 18.09 -4.10
C GLU A 213 -2.07 19.29 -4.32
N ASN A 214 -1.07 19.46 -3.45
CA ASN A 214 -0.05 20.49 -3.62
C ASN A 214 0.84 20.17 -4.83
N ALA A 215 1.23 18.92 -5.03
CA ALA A 215 2.01 18.48 -6.20
C ALA A 215 1.24 18.70 -7.51
N LEU A 216 -0.06 18.39 -7.54
CA LEU A 216 -0.96 18.66 -8.66
C LEU A 216 -1.01 20.14 -9.05
N ARG A 217 -1.00 21.05 -8.06
CA ARG A 217 -0.97 22.49 -8.32
C ARG A 217 0.36 22.96 -8.90
N ILE A 218 1.46 22.32 -8.53
CA ILE A 218 2.81 22.64 -9.04
C ILE A 218 3.02 22.04 -10.44
N TYR A 219 2.52 20.82 -10.66
CA TYR A 219 2.70 20.04 -11.89
C TYR A 219 1.36 19.69 -12.55
N PRO A 220 0.55 20.67 -12.99
CA PRO A 220 -0.80 20.42 -13.51
C PRO A 220 -0.80 19.62 -14.82
N ASN A 221 0.32 19.58 -15.54
CA ASN A 221 0.46 18.91 -16.83
C ASN A 221 1.34 17.65 -16.79
N TYR A 222 1.74 17.19 -15.59
CA TYR A 222 2.58 16.00 -15.46
C TYR A 222 1.86 14.75 -15.95
N ARG A 223 2.57 13.90 -16.69
CA ARG A 223 2.08 12.62 -17.22
C ARG A 223 3.10 11.51 -16.96
N ALA A 224 2.61 10.39 -16.43
CA ALA A 224 3.31 9.10 -16.36
C ALA A 224 2.79 8.15 -17.44
N ILE A 225 3.30 6.91 -17.47
CA ILE A 225 2.93 5.91 -18.49
C ILE A 225 1.42 5.61 -18.54
N HIS A 226 0.74 5.72 -17.40
CA HIS A 226 -0.67 5.37 -17.24
C HIS A 226 -1.62 6.57 -17.21
N GLY A 227 -1.12 7.81 -17.35
CA GLY A 227 -1.98 8.99 -17.37
C GLY A 227 -1.38 10.25 -16.76
N SER A 228 -2.20 11.29 -16.70
CA SER A 228 -1.92 12.54 -16.00
C SER A 228 -1.94 12.35 -14.48
N LEU A 229 -1.18 13.14 -13.72
CA LEU A 229 -1.28 13.15 -12.24
C LEU A 229 -2.72 13.46 -11.77
N SER A 230 -3.48 14.23 -12.56
CA SER A 230 -4.89 14.55 -12.31
C SER A 230 -5.82 13.36 -12.49
N ASP A 231 -5.38 12.32 -13.20
CA ASP A 231 -6.18 11.14 -13.44
C ASP A 231 -6.37 10.41 -12.11
N PRO A 232 -7.59 10.05 -11.71
CA PRO A 232 -7.80 9.63 -10.33
C PRO A 232 -7.06 8.35 -9.92
N ALA A 233 -6.78 7.46 -10.89
CA ALA A 233 -5.95 6.27 -10.67
C ALA A 233 -4.53 6.63 -10.28
N ILE A 234 -3.95 7.58 -11.00
CA ILE A 234 -2.58 8.07 -10.78
C ILE A 234 -2.54 8.85 -9.48
N ARG A 235 -3.53 9.73 -9.24
CA ARG A 235 -3.67 10.47 -7.99
C ARG A 235 -3.71 9.53 -6.79
N LEU A 236 -4.51 8.46 -6.83
CA LEU A 236 -4.56 7.50 -5.73
C LEU A 236 -3.22 6.79 -5.55
N SER A 237 -2.60 6.33 -6.64
CA SER A 237 -1.28 5.69 -6.59
C SER A 237 -0.26 6.61 -5.92
N SER A 238 -0.25 7.89 -6.29
CA SER A 238 0.63 8.88 -5.67
C SER A 238 0.32 9.13 -4.19
N ILE A 239 -0.96 9.07 -3.78
CA ILE A 239 -1.32 9.16 -2.37
C ILE A 239 -0.71 7.98 -1.61
N ARG A 240 -0.79 6.77 -2.18
CA ARG A 240 -0.19 5.55 -1.59
C ARG A 240 1.33 5.62 -1.53
N ASP A 241 1.99 6.17 -2.54
CA ASP A 241 3.44 6.41 -2.50
C ASP A 241 3.79 7.30 -1.30
N VAL A 242 3.03 8.37 -1.07
CA VAL A 242 3.24 9.26 0.10
C VAL A 242 2.94 8.56 1.43
N GLU A 243 1.92 7.70 1.50
CA GLU A 243 1.66 6.86 2.68
C GLU A 243 2.82 5.89 2.94
N THR A 244 3.38 5.31 1.88
CA THR A 244 4.55 4.43 1.94
C THR A 244 5.76 5.18 2.48
N PHE A 245 6.07 6.37 1.95
CA PHE A 245 7.15 7.23 2.46
C PHE A 245 6.95 7.57 3.94
N GLN A 246 5.71 7.88 4.35
CA GLN A 246 5.39 8.15 5.76
C GLN A 246 5.67 6.94 6.64
N THR A 247 5.20 5.75 6.27
CA THR A 247 5.42 4.56 7.07
C THR A 247 6.89 4.20 7.18
N TYR A 248 7.66 4.31 6.09
CA TYR A 248 9.11 4.12 6.14
C TYR A 248 9.81 5.13 7.07
N LEU A 249 9.38 6.39 7.10
CA LEU A 249 9.89 7.37 8.07
C LEU A 249 9.56 6.99 9.51
N TRP A 250 8.36 6.47 9.77
CA TRP A 250 7.97 5.97 11.09
C TRP A 250 8.84 4.80 11.51
N VAL A 251 9.03 3.81 10.63
CA VAL A 251 9.91 2.66 10.87
C VAL A 251 11.33 3.15 11.18
N CYS A 252 11.89 4.07 10.37
CA CYS A 252 13.24 4.59 10.62
C CYS A 252 13.38 5.29 11.98
N MET A 253 12.34 6.02 12.39
CA MET A 253 12.32 6.73 13.67
C MET A 253 12.19 5.76 14.86
N LEU A 254 11.35 4.73 14.73
CA LEU A 254 11.17 3.70 15.75
C LEU A 254 12.39 2.78 15.86
N GLU A 255 13.00 2.39 14.76
CA GLU A 255 14.19 1.54 14.75
C GLU A 255 15.49 2.33 15.01
N GLY A 256 15.45 3.66 14.94
CA GLY A 256 16.65 4.51 15.03
C GLY A 256 17.65 4.26 13.90
N SER A 257 17.18 3.80 12.74
CA SER A 257 18.01 3.34 11.62
C SER A 257 17.42 3.77 10.29
N LEU A 258 18.28 4.05 9.31
CA LEU A 258 17.86 4.35 7.92
C LEU A 258 17.82 3.09 7.04
N ALA A 259 18.23 1.93 7.57
CA ALA A 259 18.22 0.67 6.86
C ALA A 259 16.89 0.36 6.13
N PRO A 260 15.69 0.60 6.71
CA PRO A 260 14.43 0.39 5.98
C PRO A 260 14.38 1.14 4.65
N VAL A 261 14.82 2.40 4.62
CA VAL A 261 14.79 3.22 3.41
C VAL A 261 15.94 2.85 2.47
N GLU A 262 17.15 2.71 3.00
CA GLU A 262 18.35 2.48 2.18
C GLU A 262 18.37 1.11 1.52
N GLN A 263 17.91 0.09 2.26
CA GLN A 263 17.98 -1.30 1.81
C GLN A 263 16.71 -1.73 1.11
N GLU A 264 15.54 -1.18 1.47
CA GLU A 264 14.27 -1.58 0.83
C GLU A 264 13.67 -0.48 -0.06
N LEU A 265 13.25 0.64 0.51
CA LEU A 265 12.44 1.62 -0.25
C LEU A 265 13.18 2.21 -1.45
N LEU A 266 14.44 2.62 -1.27
CA LEU A 266 15.21 3.25 -2.32
C LEU A 266 15.44 2.29 -3.50
N PRO A 267 15.95 1.05 -3.30
CA PRO A 267 16.03 0.06 -4.39
C PRO A 267 14.70 -0.23 -5.08
N LEU A 268 13.59 -0.26 -4.33
CA LEU A 268 12.26 -0.47 -4.89
C LEU A 268 11.83 0.68 -5.81
N CYS A 269 11.96 1.92 -5.35
CA CYS A 269 11.63 3.10 -6.17
C CYS A 269 12.53 3.16 -7.41
N GLN A 270 13.82 2.88 -7.24
CA GLN A 270 14.81 2.83 -8.31
C GLN A 270 14.50 1.78 -9.39
N MET A 271 13.96 0.63 -8.98
CA MET A 271 13.51 -0.41 -9.92
C MET A 271 12.18 -0.04 -10.60
N LEU A 272 11.18 0.39 -9.84
CA LEU A 272 9.82 0.52 -10.34
C LEU A 272 9.56 1.85 -11.08
N TYR A 273 10.05 2.97 -10.56
CA TYR A 273 9.68 4.29 -11.07
C TYR A 273 10.14 4.56 -12.51
N PRO A 274 11.35 4.17 -12.94
CA PRO A 274 11.73 4.31 -14.35
C PRO A 274 10.80 3.54 -15.30
N ARG A 275 10.42 2.31 -14.92
CA ARG A 275 9.51 1.44 -15.71
C ARG A 275 8.09 2.00 -15.78
N LEU A 276 7.67 2.71 -14.74
CA LEU A 276 6.37 3.39 -14.67
C LEU A 276 6.41 4.82 -15.21
N GLN A 277 7.56 5.28 -15.71
CA GLN A 277 7.80 6.65 -16.15
C GLN A 277 7.42 7.70 -15.08
N VAL A 278 7.73 7.38 -13.82
CA VAL A 278 7.62 8.29 -12.69
C VAL A 278 8.94 9.05 -12.58
N SER A 279 8.91 10.36 -12.84
CA SER A 279 10.11 11.20 -12.79
C SER A 279 10.65 11.32 -11.35
N GLY A 280 11.98 11.27 -11.21
CA GLY A 280 12.64 11.54 -9.93
C GLY A 280 12.33 12.94 -9.39
N GLU A 281 12.08 13.92 -10.27
CA GLU A 281 11.65 15.27 -9.90
C GLU A 281 10.31 15.27 -9.15
N LEU A 282 9.30 14.56 -9.66
CA LEU A 282 8.00 14.44 -8.99
C LEU A 282 8.16 13.76 -7.63
N VAL A 283 8.91 12.66 -7.56
CA VAL A 283 9.16 11.91 -6.31
C VAL A 283 9.82 12.80 -5.27
N ARG A 284 10.84 13.55 -5.69
CA ARG A 284 11.51 14.53 -4.84
C ARG A 284 10.54 15.60 -4.39
N GLN A 285 9.67 16.13 -5.26
CA GLN A 285 8.67 17.10 -4.83
C GLN A 285 7.70 16.52 -3.79
N LEU A 286 7.24 15.27 -3.98
CA LEU A 286 6.34 14.62 -3.03
C LEU A 286 7.00 14.48 -1.65
N ILE A 287 8.28 14.10 -1.59
CA ILE A 287 9.03 14.04 -0.33
C ILE A 287 9.19 15.43 0.28
N HIS A 288 9.47 16.47 -0.53
CA HIS A 288 9.59 17.85 -0.04
C HIS A 288 8.31 18.31 0.65
N LEU A 289 7.20 18.16 -0.08
CA LEU A 289 5.88 18.53 0.37
C LEU A 289 5.47 17.70 1.58
N LEU A 290 5.84 16.42 1.66
CA LEU A 290 5.62 15.60 2.84
C LEU A 290 6.28 16.21 4.07
N GLY A 291 7.55 16.61 3.98
CA GLY A 291 8.24 17.27 5.08
C GLY A 291 7.59 18.60 5.49
N VAL A 292 7.11 19.39 4.52
CA VAL A 292 6.40 20.65 4.79
C VAL A 292 5.06 20.39 5.49
N THR A 293 4.27 19.45 4.99
CA THR A 293 2.94 19.15 5.52
C THR A 293 3.04 18.55 6.92
N VAL A 294 3.94 17.60 7.17
CA VAL A 294 4.12 16.99 8.51
C VAL A 294 4.49 18.02 9.58
N ARG A 295 5.24 19.07 9.23
CA ARG A 295 5.56 20.17 10.16
C ARG A 295 4.35 20.90 10.70
N LEU A 296 3.21 20.86 10.01
CA LEU A 296 1.95 21.45 10.49
C LEU A 296 1.28 20.61 11.59
N TYR A 297 1.66 19.34 11.73
CA TYR A 297 1.05 18.41 12.67
C TYR A 297 1.85 18.22 13.96
N LEU A 298 3.11 18.62 13.98
CA LEU A 298 4.04 18.37 15.08
C LEU A 298 4.44 19.65 15.82
N SER A 299 4.63 19.55 17.14
CA SER A 299 5.24 20.60 17.94
C SER A 299 6.74 20.76 17.63
N PRO A 300 7.39 21.86 18.03
CA PRO A 300 8.83 22.02 17.87
C PRO A 300 9.65 20.89 18.52
N ASP A 301 9.22 20.39 19.69
CA ASP A 301 9.89 19.29 20.39
C ASP A 301 9.71 17.96 19.68
N GLU A 302 8.50 17.69 19.17
CA GLU A 302 8.22 16.50 18.35
C GLU A 302 9.01 16.52 17.03
N LEU A 303 9.17 17.70 16.43
CA LEU A 303 9.95 17.89 15.20
C LEU A 303 11.42 17.54 15.37
N ALA A 304 12.00 17.70 16.57
CA ALA A 304 13.37 17.32 16.83
C ALA A 304 13.61 15.81 16.60
N TYR A 305 12.58 14.97 16.78
CA TYR A 305 12.64 13.53 16.55
C TYR A 305 12.34 13.12 15.11
N PHE A 306 11.58 13.93 14.36
CA PHE A 306 11.23 13.64 12.96
C PHE A 306 12.26 14.16 11.96
N GLN A 307 12.82 15.34 12.23
CA GLN A 307 13.66 16.08 11.28
C GLN A 307 14.94 15.32 10.85
N PRO A 308 15.65 14.57 11.71
CA PRO A 308 16.84 13.83 11.28
C PRO A 308 16.52 12.77 10.20
N GLN A 309 15.47 11.98 10.40
CA GLN A 309 15.02 10.91 9.51
C GLN A 309 14.51 11.50 8.20
N TYR A 310 13.74 12.60 8.27
CA TYR A 310 13.29 13.32 7.08
C TYR A 310 14.47 13.86 6.25
N LYS A 311 15.46 14.51 6.89
CA LYS A 311 16.65 15.04 6.18
C LYS A 311 17.45 13.93 5.50
N ALA A 312 17.56 12.79 6.16
CA ALA A 312 18.22 11.62 5.59
C ALA A 312 17.46 11.07 4.36
N LEU A 313 16.14 10.87 4.47
CA LEU A 313 15.29 10.48 3.33
C LEU A 313 15.43 11.47 2.17
N TRP A 314 15.35 12.78 2.44
CA TRP A 314 15.53 13.83 1.44
C TRP A 314 16.87 13.76 0.70
N THR A 315 17.92 13.36 1.42
CA THR A 315 19.28 13.22 0.87
C THR A 315 19.40 11.94 0.03
N LEU A 316 18.77 10.84 0.47
CA LEU A 316 18.72 9.57 -0.25
C LEU A 316 18.06 9.71 -1.61
N PHE A 317 16.97 10.48 -1.69
CA PHE A 317 16.25 10.79 -2.93
C PHE A 317 16.75 12.08 -3.62
N SER A 318 18.05 12.36 -3.52
CA SER A 318 18.69 13.43 -4.31
C SER A 318 18.94 12.98 -5.75
N PRO A 319 18.91 13.90 -6.74
CA PRO A 319 19.16 13.54 -8.15
C PRO A 319 20.46 12.73 -8.33
N ASP A 320 21.52 13.10 -7.61
CA ASP A 320 22.82 12.42 -7.64
C ASP A 320 22.78 10.96 -7.17
N ARG A 321 21.75 10.55 -6.43
CA ARG A 321 21.59 9.18 -5.91
C ARG A 321 20.44 8.44 -6.56
N PHE A 322 19.37 9.15 -6.88
CA PHE A 322 18.15 8.59 -7.42
C PHE A 322 18.24 8.36 -8.94
N ASP A 323 18.87 9.27 -9.68
CA ASP A 323 18.98 9.20 -11.14
C ASP A 323 20.24 8.44 -11.61
N ARG A 324 21.07 7.93 -10.69
CA ARG A 324 22.23 7.09 -10.99
C ARG A 324 21.85 5.62 -11.09
N LEU A 325 20.98 5.28 -12.05
CA LEU A 325 20.78 3.91 -12.54
C LEU A 325 20.60 3.90 -14.05
#